data_AF-A0A952NJZ0-F1
#
_entry.id   AF-A0A952NJZ0-F1
#
_cell.length_a   1.000
_cell.length_b   1.000
_cell.length_c   1.000
_cell.angle_alpha   90.00
_cell.angle_beta   90.00
_cell.angle_gamma   90.00
#
_symmetry.space_group_name_H-M   'P 1'
#
loop_
_entity.id
_entity.type
_entity.pdbx_description
1 polymer ?
#
loop_
_entity_poly.entity_id
_entity_poly.type
_entity_poly.pdbx_seq_one_letter_code
_entity_poly.pdbx_strand_id
1 'polypeptide(L)'
;MNRVEYQKSAIEKFISILESRFSSPFFGPLILSWSILNWRIPIYLVFGGDASRATYIAEYLHAASALDTVIWPALIGGAYCFGGPIVSAMYDRFLAKLAQREVRIRIKEDQDLEYYRIYNTVPGEFFEALRKHAKNLAEMGGNLSAALKMPDLSNDRNVFASVVKQTVDLVEKVRDMDKLLEPFPDLSIAQPSEVIERHSKSKKIYKKKVFGEGA
;
A
#
# COMPACT_ATOMS: atom_id res chain seq x y z
N MET A 1 38.34 -12.29 44.39
CA MET A 1 37.55 -12.33 43.13
C MET A 1 36.85 -13.67 43.09
N ASN A 2 35.51 -13.67 43.17
CA ASN A 2 34.74 -14.90 43.31
C ASN A 2 34.79 -15.72 42.00
N ARG A 3 34.79 -17.05 42.09
CA ARG A 3 34.81 -17.95 40.92
C ARG A 3 33.68 -17.65 39.93
N VAL A 4 32.54 -17.19 40.44
CA VAL A 4 31.36 -16.76 39.68
C VAL A 4 31.61 -15.46 38.90
N GLU A 5 32.31 -14.48 39.50
CA GLU A 5 32.66 -13.22 38.82
C GLU A 5 33.67 -13.44 37.70
N TYR A 6 34.62 -14.36 37.90
CA TYR A 6 35.57 -14.74 36.86
C TYR A 6 34.89 -15.43 35.67
N GLN A 7 33.99 -16.37 35.93
CA GLN A 7 33.23 -17.06 34.88
C GLN A 7 32.34 -16.10 34.09
N LYS A 8 31.65 -15.18 34.79
CA LYS A 8 30.81 -14.17 34.14
C LYS A 8 31.63 -13.24 33.23
N SER A 9 32.78 -12.76 33.72
CA SER A 9 33.69 -11.92 32.92
C SER A 9 34.28 -12.65 31.71
N ALA A 10 34.58 -13.95 31.84
CA ALA A 10 35.07 -14.76 30.73
C ALA A 10 34.00 -14.97 29.65
N ILE A 11 32.76 -15.20 30.04
CA ILE A 11 31.62 -15.34 29.12
C ILE A 11 31.34 -14.02 28.40
N GLU A 12 31.31 -12.90 29.12
CA GLU A 12 31.09 -11.57 28.52
C GLU A 12 32.17 -11.22 27.49
N LYS A 13 33.44 -11.49 27.81
CA LYS A 13 34.55 -11.33 26.85
C LYS A 13 34.38 -12.22 25.63
N PHE A 14 34.03 -13.49 25.83
CA PHE A 14 33.79 -14.43 24.74
C PHE A 14 32.65 -13.97 23.83
N ILE A 15 31.53 -13.51 24.39
CA ILE A 15 30.40 -12.97 23.64
C ILE A 15 30.80 -11.72 22.86
N SER A 16 31.50 -10.76 23.48
CA SER A 16 31.96 -9.55 22.76
C SER A 16 32.90 -9.87 21.59
N ILE A 17 33.74 -10.89 21.74
CA ILE A 17 34.63 -11.36 20.67
C ILE A 17 33.80 -12.01 19.58
N LEU A 18 32.83 -12.86 19.92
CA LEU A 18 31.91 -13.43 18.94
C LEU A 18 31.15 -12.34 18.20
N GLU A 19 30.53 -11.38 18.88
CA GLU A 19 29.81 -10.27 18.25
C GLU A 19 30.71 -9.48 17.29
N SER A 20 31.94 -9.16 17.69
CA SER A 20 32.90 -8.45 16.82
C SER A 20 33.35 -9.26 15.60
N ARG A 21 33.27 -10.60 15.66
CA ARG A 21 33.61 -11.50 14.55
C ARG A 21 32.41 -11.77 13.66
N PHE A 22 31.22 -11.88 14.25
CA PHE A 22 29.93 -12.04 13.56
C PHE A 22 29.40 -10.75 12.94
N SER A 23 29.96 -9.59 13.29
CA SER A 23 29.63 -8.31 12.63
C SER A 23 30.11 -8.23 11.18
N SER A 24 31.00 -9.14 10.76
CA SER A 24 31.38 -9.24 9.35
C SER A 24 30.21 -9.83 8.55
N PRO A 25 29.75 -9.14 7.49
CA PRO A 25 28.64 -9.61 6.66
C PRO A 25 28.94 -10.94 5.96
N PHE A 26 30.21 -11.35 5.89
CA PHE A 26 30.64 -12.60 5.26
C PHE A 26 30.84 -13.74 6.26
N PHE A 27 31.32 -13.42 7.46
CA PHE A 27 31.72 -14.45 8.43
C PHE A 27 30.52 -15.16 9.05
N GLY A 28 29.47 -14.42 9.38
CA GLY A 28 28.24 -15.00 9.92
C GLY A 28 27.59 -16.00 8.96
N PRO A 29 27.29 -15.62 7.71
CA PRO A 29 26.75 -16.53 6.70
C PRO A 29 27.67 -17.72 6.41
N LEU A 30 28.99 -17.54 6.44
CA LEU A 30 29.96 -18.62 6.26
C LEU A 30 29.91 -19.64 7.40
N ILE A 31 29.91 -19.19 8.66
CA ILE A 31 29.79 -20.10 9.80
C ILE A 31 28.43 -20.80 9.78
N LEU A 32 27.37 -20.08 9.45
CA LEU A 32 26.03 -20.64 9.39
C LEU A 32 25.93 -21.71 8.30
N SER A 33 26.37 -21.42 7.08
CA SER A 33 26.38 -22.39 5.97
C SER A 33 27.28 -23.58 6.29
N TRP A 34 28.45 -23.34 6.90
CA TRP A 34 29.35 -24.39 7.34
C TRP A 34 28.71 -25.29 8.38
N SER A 35 28.04 -24.71 9.38
CA SER A 35 27.36 -25.45 10.44
C SER A 35 26.17 -26.24 9.94
N ILE A 36 25.47 -25.75 8.91
CA ILE A 36 24.36 -26.48 8.27
C ILE A 36 24.90 -27.69 7.50
N LEU A 37 25.94 -27.50 6.68
CA LEU A 37 26.50 -28.57 5.86
C LEU A 37 27.27 -29.60 6.70
N ASN A 38 28.01 -29.14 7.70
CA ASN A 38 28.83 -29.97 8.60
C ASN A 38 28.14 -30.17 9.96
N TRP A 39 26.80 -30.25 9.99
CA TRP A 39 25.97 -30.26 11.22
C TRP A 39 26.37 -31.32 12.25
N ARG A 40 26.99 -32.42 11.81
CA ARG A 40 27.51 -33.46 12.70
C ARG A 40 28.58 -32.92 13.66
N ILE A 41 29.43 -32.01 13.22
CA ILE A 41 30.49 -31.45 14.07
C ILE A 41 29.90 -30.59 15.21
N PRO A 42 29.05 -29.57 14.96
CA PRO A 42 28.41 -28.81 16.05
C PRO A 42 27.62 -29.70 17.01
N ILE A 43 26.87 -30.68 16.51
CA ILE A 43 26.12 -31.60 17.36
C ILE A 43 27.06 -32.44 18.22
N TYR A 44 28.11 -33.01 17.65
CA TYR A 44 29.05 -33.83 18.41
C TYR A 44 29.87 -33.00 19.40
N LEU A 45 30.13 -31.73 19.10
CA LEU A 45 30.81 -30.80 20.00
C LEU A 45 29.96 -30.46 21.24
N VAL A 46 28.64 -30.33 21.08
CA VAL A 46 27.71 -30.06 22.19
C VAL A 46 27.35 -31.33 22.97
N PHE A 47 27.08 -32.43 22.26
CA PHE A 47 26.48 -33.63 22.85
C PHE A 47 27.43 -34.84 22.96
N GLY A 48 28.64 -34.79 22.39
CA GLY A 48 29.62 -35.88 22.50
C GLY A 48 30.22 -35.99 23.90
N GLY A 49 30.88 -37.11 24.22
CA GLY A 49 31.67 -37.26 25.44
C GLY A 49 33.09 -36.71 25.29
N ASP A 50 33.70 -36.18 26.36
CA ASP A 50 34.97 -35.45 26.28
C ASP A 50 36.12 -36.25 25.64
N ALA A 51 36.25 -37.54 25.97
CA ALA A 51 37.30 -38.41 25.42
C ALA A 51 37.09 -38.77 23.93
N SER A 52 35.87 -38.66 23.40
CA SER A 52 35.55 -39.04 22.01
C SER A 52 35.38 -37.84 21.09
N ARG A 53 35.20 -36.61 21.62
CA ARG A 53 34.98 -35.38 20.84
C ARG A 53 36.13 -35.08 19.88
N ALA A 54 37.35 -34.98 20.40
CA ALA A 54 38.52 -34.57 19.62
C ALA A 54 38.85 -35.61 18.53
N THR A 55 38.80 -36.90 18.88
CA THR A 55 39.08 -38.01 17.96
C THR A 55 38.07 -38.08 16.82
N TYR A 56 36.77 -37.98 17.14
CA TYR A 56 35.72 -37.99 16.12
C TYR A 56 35.84 -36.79 15.16
N ILE A 57 36.09 -35.59 15.68
CA ILE A 57 36.24 -34.38 14.85
C ILE A 57 37.47 -34.51 13.94
N ALA A 58 38.59 -35.02 14.47
CA ALA A 58 39.80 -35.23 13.68
C ALA A 58 39.59 -36.26 12.57
N GLU A 59 38.97 -37.40 12.87
CA GLU A 59 38.63 -38.43 11.88
C GLU A 59 37.68 -37.90 10.81
N TYR A 60 36.65 -37.15 11.21
CA TYR A 60 35.71 -36.53 10.29
C TYR A 60 36.41 -35.54 9.34
N LEU A 61 37.27 -34.67 9.87
CA LEU A 61 38.02 -33.70 9.06
C LEU A 61 39.06 -34.36 8.14
N HIS A 62 39.66 -35.49 8.56
CA HIS A 62 40.58 -36.25 7.72
C HIS A 62 39.87 -36.99 6.59
N ALA A 63 38.65 -37.48 6.83
CA ALA A 63 37.86 -38.19 5.83
C ALA A 63 37.11 -37.22 4.88
N ALA A 64 36.80 -36.02 5.35
CA ALA A 64 36.02 -35.06 4.58
C ALA A 64 36.87 -34.36 3.51
N SER A 65 36.27 -34.16 2.34
CA SER A 65 36.92 -33.43 1.26
C SER A 65 37.00 -31.93 1.60
N ALA A 66 38.03 -31.24 1.09
CA ALA A 66 38.12 -29.78 1.16
C ALA A 66 36.91 -29.09 0.50
N LEU A 67 36.28 -29.78 -0.45
CA LEU A 67 35.13 -29.29 -1.19
C LEU A 67 33.89 -29.18 -0.28
N ASP A 68 33.64 -30.21 0.53
CA ASP A 68 32.49 -30.27 1.44
C ASP A 68 32.70 -29.43 2.71
N THR A 69 33.94 -29.35 3.19
CA THR A 69 34.28 -28.66 4.43
C THR A 69 34.49 -27.16 4.25
N VAL A 70 34.91 -26.69 3.07
CA VAL A 70 35.27 -25.27 2.89
C VAL A 70 34.59 -24.66 1.68
N ILE A 71 34.67 -25.29 0.50
CA ILE A 71 34.23 -24.67 -0.75
C ILE A 71 32.71 -24.51 -0.80
N TRP A 72 31.96 -25.58 -0.52
CA TRP A 72 30.49 -25.51 -0.51
C TRP A 72 29.93 -24.52 0.52
N PRO A 73 30.38 -24.55 1.80
CA PRO A 73 30.01 -23.51 2.76
C PRO A 73 30.30 -22.09 2.29
N ALA A 74 31.47 -21.86 1.68
CA ALA A 74 31.84 -20.54 1.18
C ALA A 74 30.94 -20.10 0.01
N LEU A 75 30.63 -21.00 -0.92
CA LEU A 75 29.73 -20.71 -2.04
C LEU A 75 28.31 -20.40 -1.56
N ILE A 76 27.75 -21.20 -0.64
CA ILE A 76 26.41 -20.97 -0.09
C ILE A 76 26.39 -19.70 0.76
N GLY A 77 27.39 -19.49 1.61
CA GLY A 77 27.52 -18.28 2.42
C GLY A 77 27.64 -17.03 1.56
N GLY A 78 28.45 -17.09 0.49
CA GLY A 78 28.56 -16.03 -0.50
C GLY A 78 27.24 -15.78 -1.23
N ALA A 79 26.59 -16.83 -1.74
CA ALA A 79 25.28 -16.74 -2.38
C ALA A 79 24.22 -16.11 -1.45
N TYR A 80 24.27 -16.41 -0.16
CA TYR A 80 23.40 -15.76 0.84
C TYR A 80 23.75 -14.27 1.03
N CYS A 81 25.03 -13.92 1.12
CA CYS A 81 25.48 -12.52 1.25
C CYS A 81 25.00 -11.63 0.09
N PHE A 82 25.01 -12.16 -1.13
CA PHE A 82 24.57 -11.41 -2.32
C PHE A 82 23.07 -11.56 -2.58
N GLY A 83 22.52 -12.74 -2.37
CA GLY A 83 21.10 -13.05 -2.59
C GLY A 83 20.19 -12.40 -1.56
N GLY A 84 20.61 -12.32 -0.29
CA GLY A 84 19.83 -11.75 0.80
C GLY A 84 19.38 -10.29 0.53
N PRO A 85 20.30 -9.36 0.23
CA PRO A 85 19.95 -7.98 -0.11
C PRO A 85 19.01 -7.88 -1.32
N ILE A 86 19.22 -8.72 -2.35
CA ILE A 86 18.36 -8.74 -3.55
C ILE A 86 16.95 -9.19 -3.18
N VAL A 87 16.82 -10.29 -2.44
CA VAL A 87 15.53 -10.84 -2.00
C VAL A 87 14.83 -9.85 -1.07
N SER A 88 15.55 -9.20 -0.14
CA SER A 88 15.00 -8.15 0.72
C SER A 88 14.45 -6.99 -0.11
N ALA A 89 15.23 -6.48 -1.06
CA ALA A 89 14.79 -5.38 -1.92
C ALA A 89 13.58 -5.76 -2.78
N MET A 90 13.52 -7.00 -3.27
CA MET A 90 12.35 -7.52 -3.98
C MET A 90 11.12 -7.62 -3.08
N TYR A 91 11.29 -8.09 -1.85
CA TYR A 91 10.24 -8.20 -0.85
C TYR A 91 9.69 -6.82 -0.45
N ASP A 92 10.56 -5.85 -0.19
CA ASP A 92 10.16 -4.47 0.13
C ASP A 92 9.37 -3.83 -1.01
N ARG A 93 9.81 -4.04 -2.26
CA ARG A 93 9.07 -3.59 -3.45
C ARG A 93 7.70 -4.26 -3.55
N PHE A 94 7.60 -5.54 -3.20
CA PHE A 94 6.34 -6.27 -3.21
C PHE A 94 5.39 -5.74 -2.13
N LEU A 95 5.87 -5.54 -0.90
CA LEU A 95 5.10 -4.95 0.19
C LEU A 95 4.65 -3.52 -0.14
N ALA A 96 5.52 -2.69 -0.72
CA ALA A 96 5.17 -1.35 -1.15
C ALA A 96 4.04 -1.35 -2.19
N LYS A 97 4.07 -2.30 -3.14
CA LYS A 97 2.99 -2.47 -4.12
C LYS A 97 1.68 -2.89 -3.46
N LEU A 98 1.70 -3.76 -2.46
CA LEU A 98 0.51 -4.16 -1.73
C LEU A 98 -0.08 -2.99 -0.93
N ALA A 99 0.77 -2.24 -0.22
CA ALA A 99 0.35 -1.05 0.52
C ALA A 99 -0.28 0.00 -0.41
N GLN A 100 0.30 0.23 -1.60
CA GLN A 100 -0.29 1.13 -2.60
C GLN A 100 -1.65 0.66 -3.11
N ARG A 101 -1.86 -0.65 -3.25
CA ARG A 101 -3.17 -1.19 -3.65
C ARG A 101 -4.21 -0.95 -2.57
N GLU A 102 -3.87 -1.19 -1.31
CA GLU A 102 -4.79 -0.95 -0.19
C GLU A 102 -5.20 0.52 -0.12
N VAL A 103 -4.25 1.45 -0.26
CA VAL A 103 -4.54 2.89 -0.28
C VAL A 103 -5.47 3.26 -1.44
N ARG A 104 -5.26 2.71 -2.65
CA ARG A 104 -6.16 2.97 -3.79
C ARG A 104 -7.57 2.43 -3.57
N ILE A 105 -7.70 1.28 -2.91
CA ILE A 105 -9.01 0.70 -2.60
C ILE A 105 -9.74 1.60 -1.60
N ARG A 106 -9.08 2.06 -0.54
CA ARG A 106 -9.69 2.98 0.44
C ARG A 106 -10.08 4.31 -0.19
N ILE A 107 -9.23 4.90 -1.04
CA ILE A 107 -9.57 6.14 -1.75
C ILE A 107 -10.82 5.95 -2.62
N LYS A 108 -10.95 4.80 -3.31
CA LYS A 108 -12.15 4.50 -4.08
C LYS A 108 -13.39 4.31 -3.19
N GLU A 109 -13.24 3.62 -2.07
CA GLU A 109 -14.33 3.42 -1.12
C GLU A 109 -14.82 4.74 -0.52
N ASP A 110 -13.89 5.64 -0.16
CA ASP A 110 -14.22 6.99 0.33
C ASP A 110 -14.92 7.83 -0.76
N GLN A 111 -14.47 7.74 -2.01
CA GLN A 111 -15.11 8.40 -3.15
C GLN A 111 -16.51 7.86 -3.44
N ASP A 112 -16.70 6.54 -3.39
CA ASP A 112 -18.00 5.91 -3.59
C ASP A 112 -18.96 6.32 -2.47
N LEU A 113 -18.50 6.32 -1.21
CA LEU A 113 -19.28 6.78 -0.06
C LEU A 113 -19.67 8.25 -0.17
N GLU A 114 -18.75 9.11 -0.62
CA GLU A 114 -19.02 10.53 -0.85
C GLU A 114 -20.04 10.73 -1.98
N TYR A 115 -19.92 9.97 -3.07
CA TYR A 115 -20.90 9.96 -4.16
C TYR A 115 -22.29 9.54 -3.67
N TYR A 116 -22.39 8.46 -2.88
CA TYR A 116 -23.66 8.03 -2.27
C TYR A 116 -24.23 9.06 -1.32
N ARG A 117 -23.37 9.76 -0.56
CA ARG A 117 -23.81 10.83 0.34
C ARG A 117 -24.42 11.98 -0.45
N ILE A 118 -23.74 12.44 -1.50
CA ILE A 118 -24.24 13.50 -2.39
C ILE A 118 -25.57 13.08 -3.00
N TYR A 119 -25.64 11.87 -3.55
CA TYR A 119 -26.85 11.33 -4.17
C TYR A 119 -28.04 11.26 -3.20
N ASN A 120 -27.80 10.88 -1.94
CA ASN A 120 -28.82 10.82 -0.90
C ASN A 120 -29.16 12.19 -0.29
N THR A 121 -28.30 13.20 -0.41
CA THR A 121 -28.58 14.57 0.04
C THR A 121 -29.33 15.40 -1.00
N VAL A 122 -29.23 15.04 -2.27
CA VAL A 122 -30.07 15.65 -3.32
C VAL A 122 -31.49 15.10 -3.12
N PRO A 123 -32.50 15.95 -2.86
CA PRO A 123 -33.87 15.49 -2.66
C PRO A 123 -34.30 14.64 -3.86
N GLY A 124 -34.90 13.47 -3.64
CA GLY A 124 -35.41 12.63 -4.74
C GLY A 124 -36.33 13.39 -5.70
N GLU A 125 -37.02 14.39 -5.17
CA GLU A 125 -37.85 15.36 -5.91
C GLU A 125 -37.08 16.14 -6.98
N PHE A 126 -35.79 16.43 -6.77
CA PHE A 126 -34.93 17.11 -7.74
C PHE A 126 -34.63 16.22 -8.96
N PHE A 127 -34.30 14.95 -8.73
CA PHE A 127 -34.06 14.00 -9.82
C PHE A 127 -35.36 13.64 -10.56
N GLU A 128 -36.49 13.56 -9.86
CA GLU A 128 -37.80 13.42 -10.50
C GLU A 128 -38.17 14.65 -11.35
N ALA A 129 -37.91 15.86 -10.85
CA ALA A 129 -38.12 17.09 -11.61
C ALA A 129 -37.25 17.12 -12.87
N LEU A 130 -35.96 16.80 -12.76
CA LEU A 130 -35.04 16.68 -13.90
C LEU A 130 -35.51 15.64 -14.92
N ARG A 131 -35.95 14.47 -14.46
CA ARG A 131 -36.43 13.39 -15.33
C ARG A 131 -37.71 13.78 -16.06
N LYS A 132 -38.65 14.43 -15.36
CA LYS A 132 -39.87 14.97 -15.96
C LYS A 132 -39.54 16.07 -16.98
N HIS A 133 -38.57 16.92 -16.69
CA HIS A 133 -38.11 17.95 -17.61
C HIS A 133 -37.44 17.39 -18.87
N ALA A 134 -36.56 16.39 -18.74
CA ALA A 134 -35.94 15.73 -19.89
C ALA A 134 -36.97 15.07 -20.81
N LYS A 135 -38.02 14.46 -20.23
CA LYS A 135 -39.12 13.89 -21.00
C LYS A 135 -39.91 14.95 -21.76
N ASN A 136 -40.26 16.06 -21.11
CA ASN A 136 -40.96 17.17 -21.75
C ASN A 136 -40.14 17.80 -22.90
N LEU A 137 -38.82 17.91 -22.74
CA LEU A 137 -37.91 18.39 -23.79
C LEU A 137 -37.87 17.44 -24.99
N ALA A 138 -37.82 16.13 -24.75
CA ALA A 138 -37.84 15.13 -25.81
C ALA A 138 -39.17 15.15 -26.60
N GLU A 139 -40.30 15.31 -25.91
CA GLU A 139 -41.63 15.46 -26.53
C GLU A 139 -41.74 16.77 -27.34
N MET A 140 -41.22 17.89 -26.81
CA MET A 140 -41.15 19.16 -27.54
C MET A 140 -40.27 19.08 -28.79
N GLY A 141 -39.11 18.42 -28.71
CA GLY A 141 -38.25 18.18 -29.87
C GLY A 141 -38.92 17.33 -30.95
N GLY A 142 -39.70 16.31 -30.53
CA GLY A 142 -40.51 15.50 -31.44
C GLY A 142 -41.59 16.32 -32.15
N ASN A 143 -42.31 17.16 -31.40
CA ASN A 143 -43.36 18.03 -31.95
C ASN A 143 -42.79 19.10 -32.90
N LEU A 144 -41.64 19.68 -32.57
CA LEU A 144 -40.95 20.63 -33.45
C LEU A 144 -40.46 19.96 -34.74
N SER A 145 -39.93 18.74 -34.65
CA SER A 145 -39.52 17.95 -35.82
C SER A 145 -40.71 17.59 -36.71
N ALA A 146 -41.89 17.35 -36.13
CA ALA A 146 -43.13 17.11 -36.88
C ALA A 146 -43.66 18.39 -37.56
N ALA A 147 -43.63 19.53 -36.86
CA ALA A 147 -44.05 20.82 -37.39
C ALA A 147 -43.16 21.28 -38.56
N LEU A 148 -41.84 21.09 -38.45
CA LEU A 148 -40.88 21.41 -39.52
C LEU A 148 -41.05 20.57 -40.80
N LYS A 149 -41.83 19.48 -40.75
CA LYS A 149 -42.15 18.63 -41.92
C LYS A 149 -43.47 19.03 -42.59
N MET A 150 -44.21 20.01 -42.07
CA MET A 150 -45.46 20.48 -42.68
C MET A 150 -45.22 21.59 -43.73
N PRO A 151 -45.94 21.60 -44.86
CA PRO A 151 -45.59 22.41 -46.04
C PRO A 151 -46.04 23.88 -46.03
N ASP A 152 -46.73 24.39 -45.00
CA ASP A 152 -47.25 25.76 -44.98
C ASP A 152 -46.86 26.52 -43.69
N LEU A 153 -45.75 27.25 -43.76
CA LEU A 153 -45.08 27.93 -42.65
C LEU A 153 -45.71 29.28 -42.24
N SER A 154 -46.84 29.67 -42.83
CA SER A 154 -47.42 31.00 -42.62
C SER A 154 -48.22 31.13 -41.31
N ASN A 155 -48.85 30.04 -40.84
CA ASN A 155 -49.55 29.97 -39.55
C ASN A 155 -48.61 29.54 -38.39
N ASP A 156 -47.42 29.04 -38.71
CA ASP A 156 -46.47 28.40 -37.77
C ASP A 156 -45.53 29.37 -37.06
N ARG A 157 -45.52 30.65 -37.43
CA ARG A 157 -44.69 31.66 -36.76
C ARG A 157 -45.03 31.80 -35.28
N ASN A 158 -46.30 31.62 -34.93
CA ASN A 158 -46.77 31.64 -33.54
C ASN A 158 -46.40 30.36 -32.78
N VAL A 159 -46.41 29.21 -33.45
CA VAL A 159 -45.99 27.92 -32.87
C VAL A 159 -44.49 27.93 -32.60
N PHE A 160 -43.68 28.39 -33.56
CA PHE A 160 -42.24 28.54 -33.40
C PHE A 160 -41.88 29.56 -32.31
N ALA A 161 -42.55 30.72 -32.29
CA ALA A 161 -42.35 31.72 -31.23
C ALA A 161 -42.71 31.19 -29.84
N SER A 162 -43.78 30.38 -29.74
CA SER A 162 -44.15 29.72 -28.48
C SER A 162 -43.10 28.72 -28.02
N VAL A 163 -42.56 27.91 -28.93
CA VAL A 163 -41.51 26.93 -28.60
C VAL A 163 -40.20 27.60 -28.20
N VAL A 164 -39.79 28.64 -28.94
CA VAL A 164 -38.59 29.43 -28.59
C VAL A 164 -38.76 30.10 -27.23
N LYS A 165 -39.93 30.70 -26.95
CA LYS A 165 -40.21 31.32 -25.64
C LYS A 165 -40.17 30.29 -24.51
N GLN A 166 -40.80 29.13 -24.69
CA GLN A 166 -40.76 28.05 -23.69
C GLN A 166 -39.34 27.53 -23.46
N THR A 167 -38.51 27.49 -24.50
CA THR A 167 -37.10 27.06 -24.39
C THR A 167 -36.25 28.11 -23.67
N VAL A 168 -36.47 29.40 -23.95
CA VAL A 168 -35.75 30.52 -23.28
C VAL A 168 -36.14 30.61 -21.80
N ASP A 169 -37.44 30.56 -21.48
CA ASP A 169 -37.92 30.55 -20.08
C ASP A 169 -37.36 29.35 -19.30
N LEU A 170 -37.11 28.22 -19.99
CA LEU A 170 -36.52 27.02 -19.40
C LEU A 170 -35.02 27.21 -19.13
N VAL A 171 -34.26 27.79 -20.08
CA VAL A 171 -32.84 28.10 -19.91
C VAL A 171 -32.63 29.08 -18.76
N GLU A 172 -33.52 30.06 -18.60
CA GLU A 172 -33.47 31.00 -17.47
C GLU A 172 -33.75 30.32 -16.13
N LYS A 173 -34.74 29.42 -16.06
CA LYS A 173 -35.00 28.63 -14.84
C LYS A 173 -33.84 27.70 -14.48
N VAL A 174 -33.21 27.05 -15.45
CA VAL A 174 -32.02 26.21 -15.22
C VAL A 174 -30.85 27.06 -14.76
N ARG A 175 -30.65 28.24 -15.35
CA ARG A 175 -29.62 29.22 -14.93
C ARG A 175 -29.85 29.74 -13.51
N ASP A 176 -31.10 29.96 -13.10
CA ASP A 176 -31.42 30.37 -11.73
C ASP A 176 -31.30 29.21 -10.72
N MET A 177 -31.49 27.97 -11.17
CA MET A 177 -31.14 26.77 -10.38
C MET A 177 -29.62 26.59 -10.26
N ASP A 178 -28.85 26.96 -11.28
CA ASP A 178 -27.38 27.01 -11.23
C ASP A 178 -26.88 28.04 -10.20
N LYS A 179 -27.66 29.09 -9.90
CA LYS A 179 -27.37 30.03 -8.80
C LYS A 179 -27.69 29.45 -7.42
N LEU A 180 -28.62 28.51 -7.31
CA LEU A 180 -28.81 27.71 -6.08
C LEU A 180 -27.69 26.66 -5.90
N LEU A 181 -26.95 26.40 -6.98
CA LEU A 181 -25.71 25.64 -7.02
C LEU A 181 -24.47 26.57 -7.01
N GLU A 182 -24.59 27.82 -6.53
CA GLU A 182 -23.41 28.62 -6.19
C GLU A 182 -22.45 27.74 -5.40
N PRO A 183 -21.15 27.76 -5.77
CA PRO A 183 -20.25 26.67 -5.50
C PRO A 183 -20.25 26.39 -4.00
N PHE A 184 -20.56 25.15 -3.63
CA PHE A 184 -20.05 24.61 -2.37
C PHE A 184 -18.59 25.05 -2.28
N PRO A 185 -18.19 25.70 -1.17
CA PRO A 185 -16.90 26.37 -1.06
C PRO A 185 -15.84 25.42 -1.57
N ASP A 186 -15.05 25.88 -2.56
CA ASP A 186 -14.02 25.12 -3.27
C ASP A 186 -13.69 23.83 -2.51
N LEU A 187 -14.27 22.72 -2.96
CA LEU A 187 -13.60 21.44 -2.80
C LEU A 187 -12.37 21.56 -3.68
N SER A 188 -11.39 22.34 -3.21
CA SER A 188 -10.02 22.23 -3.63
C SER A 188 -9.77 20.75 -3.43
N ILE A 189 -9.63 20.07 -4.57
CA ILE A 189 -9.10 18.72 -4.62
C ILE A 189 -7.80 18.87 -3.85
N ALA A 190 -7.82 18.50 -2.57
CA ALA A 190 -6.66 18.61 -1.72
C ALA A 190 -5.60 17.85 -2.49
N GLN A 191 -4.57 18.59 -2.95
CA GLN A 191 -3.49 18.00 -3.72
C GLN A 191 -3.06 16.76 -2.96
N PRO A 192 -2.79 15.62 -3.62
CA PRO A 192 -2.49 14.36 -2.91
C PRO A 192 -1.46 14.54 -1.79
N SER A 193 -0.55 15.51 -1.92
CA SER A 193 0.37 15.98 -0.88
C SER A 193 -0.29 16.48 0.42
N GLU A 194 -1.37 17.27 0.36
CA GLU A 194 -2.07 17.80 1.54
C GLU A 194 -2.86 16.72 2.29
N VAL A 195 -3.45 15.76 1.56
CA VAL A 195 -4.12 14.59 2.15
C VAL A 195 -3.09 13.69 2.84
N ILE A 196 -1.92 13.50 2.23
CA ILE A 196 -0.78 12.76 2.83
C ILE A 196 -0.27 13.47 4.09
N GLU A 197 -0.18 14.80 4.11
CA GLU A 197 0.28 15.55 5.27
C GLU A 197 -0.73 15.53 6.43
N ARG A 198 -2.03 15.66 6.13
CA ARG A 198 -3.11 15.53 7.13
C ARG A 198 -3.15 14.12 7.72
N HIS A 199 -2.99 13.07 6.90
CA HIS A 199 -2.92 11.69 7.41
C HIS A 199 -1.63 11.39 8.19
N SER A 200 -0.49 12.00 7.84
CA SER A 200 0.76 11.92 8.62
C SER A 200 0.60 12.54 10.02
N LYS A 201 -0.02 13.72 10.11
CA LYS A 201 -0.34 14.37 11.39
C LYS A 201 -1.34 13.53 12.21
N SER A 202 -2.37 12.97 11.58
CA SER A 202 -3.35 12.13 12.25
C SER A 202 -2.75 10.82 12.76
N LYS A 203 -1.82 10.18 12.02
CA LYS A 203 -1.03 9.03 12.50
C LYS A 203 -0.14 9.37 13.69
N LYS A 204 0.52 10.54 13.71
CA LYS A 204 1.28 10.98 14.89
C LYS A 204 0.39 11.18 16.12
N ILE A 205 -0.80 11.75 15.94
CA ILE A 205 -1.77 11.94 17.03
C ILE A 205 -2.29 10.59 17.52
N TYR A 206 -2.61 9.66 16.62
CA TYR A 206 -3.08 8.32 17.00
C TYR A 206 -1.98 7.50 17.69
N LYS A 207 -0.73 7.58 17.22
CA LYS A 207 0.40 6.89 17.85
C LYS A 207 0.69 7.45 19.24
N LYS A 208 0.61 8.77 19.41
CA LYS A 208 0.74 9.43 20.73
C LYS A 208 -0.39 9.05 21.70
N LYS A 209 -1.61 8.83 21.19
CA LYS A 209 -2.80 8.50 22.00
C LYS A 209 -2.93 7.01 22.32
N VAL A 210 -2.44 6.13 21.45
CA VAL A 210 -2.53 4.66 21.59
C VAL A 210 -1.27 4.07 22.23
N PHE A 211 -0.09 4.60 21.90
CA PHE A 211 1.18 4.04 22.38
C PHE A 211 1.83 4.87 23.48
N GLY A 212 1.21 5.97 23.93
CA GLY A 212 1.65 6.78 25.06
C GLY A 212 3.17 6.89 25.12
N GLU A 213 3.76 7.74 24.27
CA GLU A 213 5.20 8.02 24.34
C GLU A 213 5.53 8.62 25.70
N GLY A 214 5.86 7.73 26.65
CA GLY A 214 6.67 8.02 27.81
C GLY A 214 8.08 8.27 27.33
N ALA A 215 8.60 9.41 27.77
CA ALA A 215 10.00 9.79 27.74
C ALA A 215 10.91 8.72 28.36
#